data_AF-F7NS54-F1
#
_entry.id   AF-F7NS54-F1
#
_cell.length_a   1.000
_cell.length_b   1.000
_cell.length_c   1.000
_cell.angle_alpha   90.00
_cell.angle_beta   90.00
_cell.angle_gamma   90.00
#
_symmetry.space_group_name_H-M   'P 1'
#
loop_
_entity.id
_entity.type
_entity.pdbx_description
1 polymer ?
#
loop_
_entity_poly.entity_id
_entity_poly.type
_entity_poly.pdbx_seq_one_letter_code
_entity_poly.pdbx_strand_id
1 'polypeptide(L)'
;MKLKLTLVALATIGTMACAQATEVSPELKKLIPAKAEVVKAKKVGNADFGVYKLVPELALAPASLAADTSNGTLSGRALVKQTVVNTEGTVKTDAVVRNLLTGELGVVTGRLSILASDTAALQSLQQDFGLKLVKAVGDKIAIMQAPAGANLTELVDSIRKSGLVKEARLDVVEKLNKPN
;
A
#
# COMPACT_ATOMS: atom_id res chain seq x y z
N MET A 1 62.38 42.32 -5.33
CA MET A 1 61.36 43.37 -5.54
C MET A 1 60.15 42.77 -6.25
N LYS A 2 58.98 42.93 -5.61
CA LYS A 2 57.63 43.15 -6.18
C LYS A 2 56.98 42.13 -7.14
N LEU A 3 55.91 41.52 -6.60
CA LEU A 3 54.59 41.19 -7.17
C LEU A 3 54.43 41.09 -8.70
N LYS A 4 53.98 39.90 -9.13
CA LYS A 4 53.09 39.62 -10.28
C LYS A 4 52.31 38.34 -9.89
N LEU A 5 50.99 38.20 -10.06
CA LEU A 5 50.22 38.38 -11.27
C LEU A 5 48.73 38.50 -10.88
N THR A 6 48.11 39.65 -11.15
CA THR A 6 46.67 39.86 -10.97
C THR A 6 45.94 39.55 -12.27
N LEU A 7 44.85 38.81 -12.12
CA LEU A 7 43.71 38.52 -12.99
C LEU A 7 43.47 39.51 -14.16
N VAL A 8 43.24 38.97 -15.37
CA VAL A 8 42.75 39.67 -16.56
C VAL A 8 41.57 38.90 -17.16
N ALA A 9 40.67 39.64 -17.81
CA ALA A 9 39.53 39.27 -18.68
C ALA A 9 38.17 39.18 -17.94
N LEU A 10 37.30 40.20 -17.89
CA LEU A 10 36.67 41.09 -18.89
C LEU A 10 35.50 40.46 -19.67
N ALA A 11 34.35 41.14 -19.56
CA ALA A 11 33.13 41.10 -20.40
C ALA A 11 32.23 39.85 -20.21
N THR A 12 30.89 39.92 -20.22
CA THR A 12 29.94 40.79 -20.91
C THR A 12 28.62 40.90 -20.14
N ILE A 13 28.00 42.07 -20.27
CA ILE A 13 26.60 42.37 -19.91
C ILE A 13 25.67 41.57 -20.83
N GLY A 14 24.70 40.88 -20.25
CA GLY A 14 23.64 40.18 -20.97
C GLY A 14 22.33 40.24 -20.19
N THR A 15 21.67 41.39 -20.21
CA THR A 15 20.25 41.50 -19.86
C THR A 15 19.43 40.80 -20.94
N MET A 16 18.95 39.58 -20.68
CA MET A 16 17.85 39.01 -21.46
C MET A 16 16.56 39.15 -20.66
N ALA A 17 15.63 39.88 -21.29
CA ALA A 17 14.35 40.27 -20.77
C ALA A 17 13.49 39.08 -20.34
N CYS A 18 12.73 39.27 -19.26
CA CYS A 18 11.58 38.44 -18.95
C CYS A 18 10.65 38.40 -20.16
N ALA A 19 10.51 37.23 -20.78
CA ALA A 19 9.46 36.96 -21.74
C ALA A 19 8.12 37.16 -21.01
N GLN A 20 7.44 38.25 -21.32
CA GLN A 20 6.08 38.49 -20.88
C GLN A 20 5.20 37.44 -21.56
N ALA A 21 4.41 36.74 -20.75
CA ALA A 21 3.43 35.78 -21.22
C ALA A 21 2.50 36.46 -22.24
N THR A 22 2.58 36.01 -23.49
CA THR A 22 1.66 36.43 -24.55
C THR A 22 0.24 36.15 -24.11
N GLU A 23 -0.59 37.19 -24.14
CA GLU A 23 -2.02 37.12 -23.88
C GLU A 23 -2.64 36.04 -24.76
N VAL A 24 -3.33 35.08 -24.12
CA VAL A 24 -4.07 34.02 -24.81
C VAL A 24 -5.12 34.69 -25.69
N SER A 25 -5.00 34.48 -27.01
CA SER A 25 -5.90 35.03 -28.02
C SER A 25 -7.36 34.67 -27.70
N PRO A 26 -8.34 35.56 -27.94
CA PRO A 26 -9.75 35.32 -27.61
C PRO A 26 -10.36 34.10 -28.33
N GLU A 27 -9.75 33.66 -29.43
CA GLU A 27 -10.12 32.46 -30.19
C GLU A 27 -9.73 31.16 -29.47
N LEU A 28 -8.63 31.14 -28.69
CA LEU A 28 -8.20 29.97 -27.91
C LEU A 28 -9.11 29.71 -26.69
N LYS A 29 -9.81 30.73 -26.17
CA LYS A 29 -10.81 30.57 -25.10
C LYS A 29 -12.06 29.81 -25.53
N LYS A 30 -12.39 29.80 -26.83
CA LYS A 30 -13.55 29.05 -27.37
C LYS A 30 -13.28 27.55 -27.53
N LEU A 31 -12.01 27.15 -27.51
CA LEU A 31 -11.57 25.75 -27.61
C LEU A 31 -11.28 25.11 -26.25
N ILE A 32 -11.51 25.83 -25.15
CA ILE A 32 -11.44 25.28 -23.80
C ILE A 32 -12.79 24.61 -23.52
N PRO A 33 -12.87 23.27 -23.49
CA PRO A 33 -14.10 22.61 -23.09
C PRO A 33 -14.49 23.09 -21.69
N ALA A 34 -15.76 23.44 -21.54
CA ALA A 34 -16.36 23.90 -20.30
C ALA A 34 -15.93 22.99 -19.16
N LYS A 35 -15.19 23.57 -18.20
CA LYS A 35 -14.95 23.07 -16.85
C LYS A 35 -14.97 21.54 -16.79
N ALA A 36 -13.86 20.92 -17.19
CA ALA A 36 -13.60 19.54 -16.78
C ALA A 36 -13.92 19.48 -15.29
N GLU A 37 -14.94 18.69 -14.93
CA GLU A 37 -15.17 18.33 -13.54
C GLU A 37 -13.82 17.83 -13.07
N VAL A 38 -13.15 18.64 -12.25
CA VAL A 38 -12.06 18.17 -11.43
C VAL A 38 -12.76 17.17 -10.52
N VAL A 39 -12.83 15.92 -10.98
CA VAL A 39 -13.00 14.77 -10.12
C VAL A 39 -11.89 14.99 -9.12
N LYS A 40 -12.26 15.52 -7.95
CA LYS A 40 -11.33 15.72 -6.85
C LYS A 40 -10.66 14.37 -6.73
N ALA A 41 -9.39 14.28 -7.13
CA ALA A 41 -8.62 13.07 -6.98
C ALA A 41 -8.84 12.69 -5.53
N LYS A 42 -9.60 11.59 -5.31
CA LYS A 42 -9.89 11.09 -3.97
C LYS A 42 -8.52 11.04 -3.35
N LYS A 43 -8.26 11.83 -2.30
CA LYS A 43 -6.95 11.84 -1.64
C LYS A 43 -6.65 10.38 -1.37
N VAL A 44 -5.74 9.81 -2.14
CA VAL A 44 -5.34 8.42 -2.00
C VAL A 44 -4.58 8.46 -0.70
N GLY A 45 -5.29 8.15 0.39
CA GLY A 45 -4.66 8.07 1.70
C GLY A 45 -3.51 7.08 1.58
N ASN A 46 -2.44 7.30 2.34
CA ASN A 46 -1.32 6.37 2.34
C ASN A 46 -1.82 4.95 2.63
N ALA A 47 -1.25 3.97 1.94
CA ALA A 47 -1.47 2.57 2.23
C ALA A 47 -0.89 2.24 3.61
N ASP A 48 -1.56 1.38 4.38
CA ASP A 48 -1.04 0.88 5.65
C ASP A 48 -0.04 -0.26 5.41
N PHE A 49 -0.22 -1.02 4.32
CA PHE A 49 0.78 -1.97 3.82
C PHE A 49 0.56 -2.22 2.33
N GLY A 50 1.66 -2.30 1.56
CA GLY A 50 1.58 -2.55 0.12
C GLY A 50 0.66 -1.55 -0.59
N VAL A 51 -0.42 -2.05 -1.19
CA VAL A 51 -1.45 -1.25 -1.89
C VAL A 51 -2.76 -1.13 -1.08
N TYR A 52 -2.76 -1.61 0.16
CA TYR A 52 -3.95 -1.79 0.97
C TYR A 52 -4.04 -0.76 2.08
N LYS A 53 -5.27 -0.31 2.33
CA LYS A 53 -5.62 0.55 3.45
C LYS A 53 -6.64 -0.14 4.34
N LEU A 54 -6.42 -0.13 5.64
CA LEU A 54 -7.32 -0.68 6.64
C LEU A 54 -8.66 0.08 6.63
N VAL A 55 -9.74 -0.69 6.78
CA VAL A 55 -11.12 -0.19 6.83
C VAL A 55 -11.70 -0.58 8.19
N PRO A 56 -11.31 0.09 9.28
CA PRO A 56 -11.65 -0.34 10.63
C PRO A 56 -13.16 -0.23 10.92
N GLU A 57 -13.91 0.51 10.11
CA GLU A 57 -15.37 0.57 10.22
C GLU A 57 -16.09 -0.70 9.75
N LEU A 58 -15.40 -1.63 9.08
CA LEU A 58 -15.95 -2.89 8.59
C LEU A 58 -15.28 -4.09 9.25
N ALA A 59 -16.07 -5.11 9.57
CA ALA A 59 -15.57 -6.39 10.07
C ALA A 59 -16.32 -7.57 9.47
N LEU A 60 -15.70 -8.75 9.58
CA LEU A 60 -16.27 -10.01 9.10
C LEU A 60 -16.96 -10.76 10.22
N ALA A 61 -18.28 -10.86 10.14
CA ALA A 61 -19.08 -11.72 11.00
C ALA A 61 -19.46 -13.02 10.26
N PRO A 62 -19.63 -14.14 10.97
CA PRO A 62 -20.39 -15.28 10.46
C PRO A 62 -21.76 -14.82 9.98
N ALA A 63 -22.24 -15.36 8.84
CA ALA A 63 -23.54 -14.97 8.29
C ALA A 63 -24.70 -15.20 9.28
N SER A 64 -24.58 -16.20 10.15
CA SER A 64 -25.55 -16.48 11.22
C SER A 64 -25.63 -15.39 12.30
N LEU A 65 -24.59 -14.56 12.42
CA LEU A 65 -24.50 -13.47 13.41
C LEU A 65 -24.63 -12.09 12.75
N ALA A 66 -24.72 -12.03 11.42
CA ALA A 66 -24.99 -10.79 10.72
C ALA A 66 -26.48 -10.48 10.84
N ALA A 67 -26.81 -9.47 11.64
CA ALA A 67 -28.13 -8.86 11.58
C ALA A 67 -28.39 -8.31 10.16
N ASP A 68 -29.65 -7.93 9.86
CA ASP A 68 -30.13 -7.43 8.55
C ASP A 68 -29.36 -6.23 7.94
N THR A 69 -28.32 -5.74 8.62
CA THR A 69 -27.45 -4.62 8.24
C THR A 69 -26.16 -5.04 7.51
N SER A 70 -26.13 -6.21 6.87
CA SER A 70 -24.95 -6.67 6.14
C SER A 70 -24.68 -5.80 4.91
N ASN A 71 -23.44 -5.30 4.78
CA ASN A 71 -22.97 -4.54 3.63
C ASN A 71 -22.50 -5.46 2.47
N GLY A 72 -23.02 -6.69 2.43
CA GLY A 72 -22.63 -7.75 1.50
C GLY A 72 -21.73 -8.82 2.12
N THR A 73 -21.17 -9.68 1.27
CA THR A 73 -20.30 -10.78 1.66
C THR A 73 -18.89 -10.63 1.10
N LEU A 74 -17.89 -10.99 1.90
CA LEU A 74 -16.49 -11.02 1.54
C LEU A 74 -15.84 -12.30 2.07
N SER A 75 -15.17 -13.04 1.20
CA SER A 75 -14.59 -14.37 1.51
C SER A 75 -15.59 -15.34 2.15
N GLY A 76 -16.86 -15.31 1.73
CA GLY A 76 -17.94 -16.15 2.25
C GLY A 76 -18.48 -15.75 3.64
N ARG A 77 -17.97 -14.65 4.22
CA ARG A 77 -18.43 -14.08 5.50
C ARG A 77 -19.19 -12.78 5.27
N ALA A 78 -20.08 -12.42 6.19
CA ALA A 78 -20.84 -11.18 6.09
C ALA A 78 -19.99 -9.98 6.52
N LEU A 79 -20.00 -8.92 5.71
CA LEU A 79 -19.43 -7.64 6.07
C LEU A 79 -20.43 -6.87 6.94
N VAL A 80 -20.05 -6.59 8.17
CA VAL A 80 -20.87 -5.80 9.11
C VAL A 80 -20.16 -4.49 9.42
N LYS A 81 -20.95 -3.42 9.55
CA LYS A 81 -20.44 -2.13 10.03
C LYS A 81 -20.26 -2.21 11.53
N GLN A 82 -19.06 -1.90 12.02
CA GLN A 82 -18.79 -1.90 13.45
C GLN A 82 -19.43 -0.66 14.11
N THR A 83 -20.14 -0.86 15.21
CA THR A 83 -20.67 0.23 16.05
C THR A 83 -19.56 0.89 16.86
N VAL A 84 -18.50 0.13 17.18
CA VAL A 84 -17.27 0.61 17.84
C VAL A 84 -16.13 0.36 16.88
N VAL A 85 -15.58 1.44 16.32
CA VAL A 85 -14.43 1.39 15.41
C VAL A 85 -13.18 1.19 16.25
N ASN A 86 -12.51 0.06 16.10
CA ASN A 86 -11.24 -0.15 16.78
C ASN A 86 -10.15 0.66 16.05
N THR A 87 -9.76 1.79 16.64
CA THR A 87 -8.84 2.77 16.07
C THR A 87 -7.36 2.42 16.24
N GLU A 88 -7.04 1.24 16.79
CA GLU A 88 -5.65 0.80 16.96
C GLU A 88 -4.87 0.68 15.64
N GLY A 89 -5.52 0.85 14.47
CA GLY A 89 -4.85 0.94 13.16
C GLY A 89 -4.04 -0.32 12.80
N THR A 90 -4.21 -1.39 13.56
CA THR A 90 -3.34 -2.55 13.52
C THR A 90 -3.91 -3.57 12.55
N VAL A 91 -3.08 -4.02 11.62
CA VAL A 91 -3.47 -5.04 10.65
C VAL A 91 -3.39 -6.41 11.32
N LYS A 92 -4.55 -6.97 11.68
CA LYS A 92 -4.71 -8.31 12.26
C LYS A 92 -5.31 -9.28 11.24
N THR A 93 -5.32 -10.56 11.56
CA THR A 93 -6.04 -11.56 10.75
C THR A 93 -7.54 -11.23 10.72
N ASP A 94 -8.21 -11.49 9.60
CA ASP A 94 -9.61 -11.12 9.32
C ASP A 94 -9.88 -9.61 9.25
N ALA A 95 -8.84 -8.78 9.26
CA ALA A 95 -9.00 -7.35 9.04
C ALA A 95 -9.50 -7.06 7.62
N VAL A 96 -10.46 -6.14 7.52
CA VAL A 96 -10.98 -5.67 6.23
C VAL A 96 -10.11 -4.53 5.74
N VAL A 97 -9.65 -4.67 4.50
CA VAL A 97 -8.81 -3.68 3.82
C VAL A 97 -9.43 -3.28 2.49
N ARG A 98 -9.04 -2.11 2.00
CA ARG A 98 -9.38 -1.61 0.68
C ARG A 98 -8.11 -1.51 -0.15
N ASN A 99 -8.12 -2.10 -1.32
CA ASN A 99 -7.07 -1.89 -2.30
C ASN A 99 -7.21 -0.48 -2.90
N LEU A 100 -6.15 0.31 -2.82
CA LEU A 100 -6.14 1.70 -3.31
C LEU A 100 -6.01 1.79 -4.84
N LEU A 101 -5.57 0.72 -5.51
CA LEU A 101 -5.48 0.62 -6.97
C LEU A 101 -6.82 0.25 -7.60
N THR A 102 -7.49 -0.79 -7.08
CA THR A 102 -8.76 -1.28 -7.64
C THR A 102 -9.99 -0.69 -6.97
N GLY A 103 -9.85 -0.15 -5.75
CA GLY A 103 -10.96 0.29 -4.92
C GLY A 103 -11.71 -0.83 -4.20
N GLU A 104 -11.38 -2.09 -4.51
CA GLU A 104 -12.06 -3.29 -3.99
C GLU A 104 -11.75 -3.55 -2.51
N LEU A 105 -12.68 -4.24 -1.85
CA LEU A 105 -12.49 -4.72 -0.49
C LEU A 105 -11.83 -6.09 -0.48
N GLY A 106 -10.93 -6.29 0.47
CA GLY A 106 -10.24 -7.55 0.71
C GLY A 106 -10.11 -7.89 2.19
N VAL A 107 -9.76 -9.14 2.45
CA VAL A 107 -9.57 -9.69 3.80
C VAL A 107 -8.15 -10.13 3.96
N VAL A 108 -7.54 -9.68 5.06
CA VAL A 108 -6.23 -10.17 5.47
C VAL A 108 -6.35 -11.59 6.02
N THR A 109 -5.71 -12.54 5.36
CA THR A 109 -5.83 -13.97 5.73
C THR A 109 -4.95 -14.38 6.92
N GLY A 110 -4.01 -13.52 7.33
CA GLY A 110 -2.96 -13.87 8.29
C GLY A 110 -1.89 -14.80 7.70
N ARG A 111 -1.93 -15.08 6.39
CA ARG A 111 -0.93 -15.86 5.68
C ARG A 111 0.09 -14.95 5.03
N LEU A 112 1.32 -15.44 4.97
CA LEU A 112 2.48 -14.73 4.50
C LEU A 112 3.12 -15.54 3.39
N SER A 113 3.21 -14.94 2.21
CA SER A 113 4.03 -15.45 1.11
C SER A 113 5.47 -14.97 1.31
N ILE A 114 6.37 -15.90 1.52
CA ILE A 114 7.78 -15.62 1.86
C ILE A 114 8.69 -16.21 0.79
N LEU A 115 9.65 -15.40 0.36
CA LEU A 115 10.84 -15.83 -0.38
C LEU A 115 12.04 -15.72 0.57
N ALA A 116 12.52 -16.87 1.04
CA ALA A 116 13.67 -16.97 1.92
C ALA A 116 14.99 -16.68 1.19
N SER A 117 15.97 -16.20 1.96
CA SER A 117 17.34 -15.96 1.48
C SER A 117 18.03 -17.26 1.08
N ASP A 118 17.86 -18.29 1.90
CA ASP A 118 18.36 -19.66 1.69
C ASP A 118 17.36 -20.71 2.22
N THR A 119 17.73 -21.99 2.09
CA THR A 119 16.88 -23.12 2.47
C THR A 119 16.74 -23.28 3.99
N ALA A 120 17.73 -22.86 4.78
CA ALA A 120 17.71 -22.96 6.24
C ALA A 120 16.88 -21.84 6.88
N ALA A 121 16.83 -20.68 6.23
CA ALA A 121 16.09 -19.51 6.69
C ALA A 121 14.59 -19.77 6.89
N LEU A 122 13.97 -20.67 6.10
CA LEU A 122 12.59 -21.07 6.33
C LEU A 122 12.37 -21.75 7.69
N GLN A 123 13.36 -22.50 8.18
CA GLN A 123 13.29 -23.14 9.48
C GLN A 123 13.52 -22.12 10.61
N SER A 124 14.50 -21.22 10.44
CA SER A 124 14.72 -20.09 11.37
C SER A 124 13.49 -19.20 11.49
N LEU A 125 12.83 -18.88 10.39
CA LEU A 125 11.60 -18.07 10.41
C LEU A 125 10.46 -18.71 11.20
N GLN A 126 10.35 -20.04 11.20
CA GLN A 126 9.36 -20.75 12.01
C GLN A 126 9.69 -20.69 13.50
N GLN A 127 10.97 -20.79 13.85
CA GLN A 127 11.44 -20.78 15.24
C GLN A 127 11.45 -19.36 15.83
N ASP A 128 12.03 -18.40 15.13
CA ASP A 128 12.29 -17.05 15.62
C ASP A 128 11.01 -16.19 15.67
N PHE A 129 10.11 -16.41 14.71
CA PHE A 129 8.89 -15.61 14.56
C PHE A 129 7.60 -16.40 14.84
N GLY A 130 7.72 -17.67 15.26
CA GLY A 130 6.57 -18.53 15.55
C GLY A 130 5.68 -18.80 14.34
N LEU A 131 6.22 -18.69 13.12
CA LEU A 131 5.47 -18.92 11.90
C LEU A 131 5.19 -20.42 11.73
N LYS A 132 4.01 -20.76 11.23
CA LYS A 132 3.66 -22.14 10.90
C LYS A 132 3.68 -22.34 9.39
N LEU A 133 4.48 -23.29 8.90
CA LEU A 133 4.49 -23.62 7.48
C LEU A 133 3.13 -24.19 7.05
N VAL A 134 2.50 -23.55 6.05
CA VAL A 134 1.25 -24.05 5.44
C VAL A 134 1.54 -24.81 4.17
N LYS A 135 2.44 -24.27 3.34
CA LYS A 135 2.86 -24.91 2.09
C LYS A 135 4.25 -24.43 1.70
N ALA A 136 5.14 -25.35 1.34
CA ALA A 136 6.38 -25.03 0.66
C ALA A 136 6.20 -25.16 -0.86
N VAL A 137 6.83 -24.27 -1.61
CA VAL A 137 6.91 -24.28 -3.07
C VAL A 137 8.39 -24.30 -3.43
N GLY A 138 8.96 -25.50 -3.50
CA GLY A 138 10.41 -25.68 -3.59
C GLY A 138 11.13 -25.28 -2.29
N ASP A 139 12.39 -24.91 -2.41
CA ASP A 139 13.31 -24.83 -1.26
C ASP A 139 13.38 -23.44 -0.62
N LYS A 140 12.84 -22.41 -1.29
CA LYS A 140 12.97 -21.00 -0.88
C LYS A 140 11.66 -20.25 -0.80
N ILE A 141 10.58 -20.77 -1.39
CA ILE A 141 9.27 -20.11 -1.37
C ILE A 141 8.37 -20.89 -0.43
N ALA A 142 7.72 -20.19 0.50
CA ALA A 142 6.79 -20.80 1.42
C ALA A 142 5.61 -19.87 1.70
N ILE A 143 4.44 -20.48 1.88
CA ILE A 143 3.28 -19.84 2.49
C ILE A 143 3.28 -20.24 3.95
N MET A 144 3.42 -19.25 4.82
CA MET A 144 3.45 -19.41 6.27
C MET A 144 2.25 -18.74 6.92
N GLN A 145 1.78 -19.27 8.03
CA GLN A 145 0.72 -18.71 8.86
C GLN A 145 1.36 -17.92 10.00
N ALA A 146 0.93 -16.67 10.15
CA ALA A 146 1.33 -15.84 11.28
C ALA A 146 0.70 -16.32 12.61
N PRO A 147 1.34 -16.05 13.76
CA PRO A 147 0.76 -16.31 15.07
C PRO A 147 -0.60 -15.60 15.24
N ALA A 148 -1.50 -16.25 15.98
CA ALA A 148 -2.81 -15.67 16.26
C ALA A 148 -2.68 -14.35 17.04
N GLY A 149 -3.41 -13.32 16.63
CA GLY A 149 -3.40 -12.01 17.29
C GLY A 149 -2.18 -11.14 17.01
N ALA A 150 -1.21 -11.60 16.22
CA ALA A 150 -0.04 -10.80 15.85
C ALA A 150 -0.41 -9.55 15.04
N ASN A 151 0.36 -8.47 15.23
CA ASN A 151 0.37 -7.34 14.31
C ASN A 151 1.12 -7.74 13.03
N LEU A 152 0.37 -7.93 11.95
CA LEU A 152 0.91 -8.50 10.72
C LEU A 152 1.83 -7.53 9.98
N THR A 153 1.60 -6.22 10.08
CA THR A 153 2.48 -5.21 9.48
C THR A 153 3.85 -5.20 10.17
N GLU A 154 3.86 -5.14 11.51
CA GLU A 154 5.09 -5.19 12.29
C GLU A 154 5.84 -6.52 12.13
N LEU A 155 5.09 -7.63 12.04
CA LEU A 155 5.66 -8.95 11.81
C LEU A 155 6.36 -9.02 10.46
N VAL A 156 5.73 -8.55 9.38
CA VAL A 156 6.34 -8.50 8.04
C VAL A 156 7.60 -7.63 8.05
N ASP A 157 7.54 -6.46 8.68
CA ASP A 157 8.70 -5.57 8.78
C ASP A 157 9.85 -6.18 9.58
N SER A 158 9.55 -6.88 10.67
CA SER A 158 10.55 -7.58 11.48
C SER A 158 11.19 -8.74 10.72
N ILE A 159 10.38 -9.51 9.98
CA ILE A 159 10.86 -10.58 9.11
C ILE A 159 11.78 -10.00 8.02
N ARG A 160 11.40 -8.90 7.36
CA ARG A 160 12.25 -8.25 6.35
C ARG A 160 13.57 -7.72 6.93
N LYS A 161 13.53 -7.17 8.14
CA LYS A 161 14.72 -6.66 8.85
C LYS A 161 15.65 -7.77 9.35
N SER A 162 15.16 -9.01 9.48
CA SER A 162 15.97 -10.14 9.95
C SER A 162 17.06 -10.58 8.98
N GLY A 163 16.95 -10.23 7.69
CA GLY A 163 17.87 -10.71 6.64
C GLY A 163 17.62 -12.17 6.20
N LEU A 164 16.70 -12.88 6.85
CA LEU A 164 16.33 -14.26 6.52
C LEU A 164 15.46 -14.37 5.26
N VAL A 165 14.87 -13.26 4.83
CA VAL A 165 14.02 -13.20 3.63
C VAL A 165 14.55 -12.21 2.60
N LYS A 166 14.31 -12.53 1.33
CA LYS A 166 14.42 -11.57 0.24
C LYS A 166 13.15 -10.76 0.07
N GLU A 167 12.00 -11.40 0.28
CA GLU A 167 10.69 -10.78 0.17
C GLU A 167 9.72 -11.47 1.13
N ALA A 168 8.87 -10.68 1.78
CA ALA A 168 7.73 -11.19 2.55
C ALA A 168 6.51 -10.35 2.21
N ARG A 169 5.39 -11.00 1.89
CA ARG A 169 4.12 -10.35 1.53
C ARG A 169 2.98 -10.93 2.33
N LEU A 170 2.09 -10.05 2.74
CA LEU A 170 0.85 -10.43 3.41
C LEU A 170 -0.20 -10.79 2.36
N ASP A 171 -0.82 -11.96 2.51
CA ASP A 171 -1.83 -12.45 1.58
C ASP A 171 -3.20 -11.86 1.92
N VAL A 172 -3.78 -11.18 0.94
CA VAL A 172 -5.12 -10.58 1.00
C VAL A 172 -6.02 -11.26 -0.02
N VAL A 173 -7.21 -11.68 0.41
CA VAL A 173 -8.25 -12.22 -0.47
C VAL A 173 -9.21 -11.09 -0.81
N GLU A 174 -9.18 -10.67 -2.07
CA GLU A 174 -10.10 -9.66 -2.61
C GLU A 174 -11.34 -10.29 -3.24
N LYS A 175 -12.41 -9.50 -3.32
CA LYS A 175 -13.48 -9.83 -4.26
C LYS A 175 -12.93 -9.68 -5.68
N LEU A 176 -13.14 -10.70 -6.51
CA LEU A 176 -12.66 -10.71 -7.90
C LEU A 176 -13.17 -9.44 -8.60
N ASN A 177 -12.23 -8.55 -8.97
CA ASN A 177 -12.55 -7.41 -9.82
C ASN A 177 -12.94 -7.95 -11.21
N LYS A 178 -14.20 -7.74 -11.61
CA LYS A 178 -14.64 -8.02 -12.97
C LYS A 178 -14.47 -6.71 -13.75
N PRO A 179 -13.50 -6.61 -14.68
CA PRO A 179 -13.42 -5.44 -15.53
C PRO A 179 -14.72 -5.32 -16.34
N ASN A 180 -15.29 -4.12 -16.35
CA ASN A 180 -16.45 -3.77 -17.17
C ASN A 180 -16.07 -3.64 -18.64
#